data_AF-A0A432RLP3-F1
#
_entry.id   AF-A0A432RLP3-F1
#
_cell.length_a   1.000
_cell.length_b   1.000
_cell.length_c   1.000
_cell.angle_alpha   90.00
_cell.angle_beta   90.00
_cell.angle_gamma   90.00
#
_symmetry.space_group_name_H-M   'P 1'
#
loop_
_entity.id
_entity.type
_entity.pdbx_description
1 polymer ?
#
loop_
_entity_poly.entity_id
_entity_poly.type
_entity_poly.pdbx_seq_one_letter_code
_entity_poly.pdbx_strand_id
1 'polypeptide(L)'
;MVLYKMTDDTAILDKNATLPTLLARYHDLNLKAHSAFCYGEVVLAGAYYQDAFRISLEMLRRFGGLSEVLKFSVEACLNCSEFCQWKEDSHQSNFLENTIVLLHEIINGEFDNSHKQKAMSAYVDLAYIASRLHGETHSRKAKSLVNEFRTLWPTYLKTLVSFQ
;
A
#
# COMPACT_ATOMS: atom_id res chain seq x y z
N MET A 1 -7.72 19.93 -22.67
CA MET A 1 -6.59 19.13 -22.17
C MET A 1 -6.41 19.50 -20.69
N VAL A 2 -7.07 18.75 -19.80
CA VAL A 2 -7.00 19.00 -18.35
C VAL A 2 -5.83 18.19 -17.82
N LEU A 3 -4.73 18.88 -17.52
CA LEU A 3 -3.62 18.34 -16.75
C LEU A 3 -4.13 18.10 -15.33
N TYR A 4 -4.49 16.86 -14.99
CA TYR A 4 -4.53 16.45 -13.60
C TYR A 4 -3.08 16.35 -13.12
N LYS A 5 -2.52 17.49 -12.71
CA LYS A 5 -1.55 17.47 -11.62
C LYS A 5 -2.24 16.72 -10.50
N MET A 6 -1.64 15.64 -10.00
CA MET A 6 -1.96 15.20 -8.64
C MET A 6 -1.56 16.39 -7.75
N THR A 7 -2.53 17.27 -7.51
CA THR A 7 -2.41 18.32 -6.52
C THR A 7 -2.17 17.65 -5.18
N ASP A 8 -1.42 18.34 -4.34
CA ASP A 8 -1.26 18.12 -2.91
C ASP A 8 -2.62 18.00 -2.18
N ASP A 9 -3.36 16.92 -2.42
CA ASP A 9 -4.59 16.60 -1.69
C ASP A 9 -4.27 15.89 -0.36
N THR A 10 -3.09 16.20 0.22
CA THR A 10 -2.89 16.10 1.67
C THR A 10 -3.78 17.10 2.43
N ALA A 11 -4.49 17.99 1.72
CA ALA A 11 -5.41 18.98 2.25
C ALA A 11 -6.70 18.43 2.93
N ILE A 12 -6.97 17.12 2.94
CA ILE A 12 -8.23 16.56 3.50
C ILE A 12 -7.99 15.39 4.46
N LEU A 13 -6.89 15.42 5.22
CA LEU A 13 -6.73 14.54 6.37
C LEU A 13 -6.45 15.37 7.60
N ASP A 14 -7.39 15.33 8.55
CA ASP A 14 -7.18 15.92 9.86
C ASP A 14 -5.90 15.34 10.47
N LYS A 15 -4.93 16.21 10.71
CA LYS A 15 -3.63 15.84 11.29
C LYS A 15 -3.78 15.27 12.70
N ASN A 16 -4.91 15.52 13.35
CA ASN A 16 -5.26 15.02 14.66
C ASN A 16 -6.21 13.82 14.63
N ALA A 17 -6.55 13.29 13.45
CA ALA A 17 -7.40 12.12 13.33
C ALA A 17 -6.78 10.92 14.09
N THR A 18 -7.58 10.31 14.95
CA THR A 18 -7.22 9.09 15.67
C THR A 18 -7.32 7.88 14.75
N LEU A 19 -6.66 6.78 15.12
CA LEU A 19 -6.73 5.53 14.36
C LEU A 19 -8.18 5.03 14.15
N PRO A 20 -9.09 5.01 15.15
CA PRO A 20 -10.49 4.63 14.92
C PRO A 20 -11.20 5.48 13.85
N THR A 21 -10.93 6.79 13.83
CA THR A 21 -11.51 7.70 12.84
C THR A 21 -10.98 7.41 11.43
N LEU A 22 -9.67 7.16 11.30
CA LEU A 22 -9.08 6.78 10.01
C LEU A 22 -9.59 5.41 9.54
N LEU A 23 -9.70 4.43 10.43
CA LEU A 23 -10.24 3.10 10.11
C LEU A 23 -11.69 3.18 9.64
N ALA A 24 -12.54 3.94 10.34
CA ALA A 24 -13.93 4.13 9.93
C ALA A 24 -14.02 4.71 8.51
N ARG A 25 -13.18 5.72 8.20
CA ARG A 25 -13.11 6.32 6.86
C ARG A 25 -12.58 5.35 5.81
N TYR A 26 -11.55 4.56 6.14
CA TYR A 26 -11.02 3.52 5.27
C TYR A 26 -12.09 2.47 4.91
N HIS A 27 -12.84 1.99 5.89
CA HIS A 27 -13.91 1.01 5.66
C HIS A 27 -15.08 1.59 4.87
N ASP A 28 -15.50 2.83 5.15
CA ASP A 28 -16.53 3.52 4.37
C ASP A 28 -16.14 3.67 2.88
N LEU A 29 -14.88 4.06 2.60
CA LEU A 29 -14.36 4.16 1.24
C LEU A 29 -14.32 2.80 0.54
N ASN A 30 -13.88 1.73 1.22
CA ASN A 30 -13.91 0.40 0.65
C ASN A 30 -15.34 -0.07 0.36
N LEU A 31 -16.30 0.20 1.25
CA LEU A 31 -17.70 -0.16 1.03
C LEU A 31 -18.28 0.57 -0.20
N LYS A 32 -17.98 1.86 -0.34
CA LYS A 32 -18.35 2.66 -1.51
C LYS A 32 -17.71 2.13 -2.79
N ALA A 33 -16.42 1.78 -2.74
CA ALA A 33 -15.69 1.21 -3.87
C ALA A 33 -16.31 -0.11 -4.34
N HIS A 34 -16.57 -1.05 -3.41
CA HIS A 34 -17.22 -2.32 -3.72
C HIS A 34 -18.64 -2.10 -4.29
N SER A 35 -19.41 -1.20 -3.70
CA SER A 35 -20.76 -0.89 -4.18
C SER A 35 -20.73 -0.35 -5.61
N ALA A 36 -19.89 0.65 -5.88
CA ALA A 36 -19.70 1.22 -7.22
C ALA A 36 -19.28 0.15 -8.23
N PHE A 37 -18.37 -0.75 -7.86
CA PHE A 37 -17.94 -1.85 -8.72
C PHE A 37 -19.10 -2.80 -9.05
N CYS A 38 -19.91 -3.19 -8.05
CA CYS A 38 -21.09 -4.05 -8.26
C CYS A 38 -22.14 -3.42 -9.19
N TYR A 39 -22.23 -2.09 -9.25
CA TYR A 39 -23.10 -1.37 -10.19
C TYR A 39 -22.44 -1.09 -11.56
N GLY A 40 -21.22 -1.58 -11.79
CA GLY A 40 -20.50 -1.39 -13.05
C GLY A 40 -19.80 -0.04 -13.18
N GLU A 41 -19.76 0.77 -12.12
CA GLU A 41 -19.13 2.10 -12.10
C GLU A 41 -17.62 2.00 -11.84
N VAL A 42 -16.89 1.32 -12.73
CA VAL A 42 -15.47 0.93 -12.53
C VAL A 42 -14.55 2.14 -12.28
N VAL A 43 -14.77 3.26 -12.96
CA VAL A 43 -13.96 4.48 -12.77
C VAL A 43 -14.16 5.05 -11.35
N LEU A 44 -15.40 5.05 -10.86
CA LEU A 44 -15.71 5.54 -9.52
C LEU A 44 -15.18 4.59 -8.44
N ALA A 45 -15.32 3.27 -8.65
CA ALA A 45 -14.74 2.27 -7.77
C ALA A 45 -13.22 2.46 -7.62
N GLY A 46 -12.51 2.64 -8.74
CA GLY A 46 -11.08 2.93 -8.74
C GLY A 46 -10.73 4.20 -7.96
N ALA A 47 -11.52 5.28 -8.11
CA ALA A 47 -11.30 6.51 -7.33
C ALA A 47 -11.44 6.28 -5.82
N TYR A 48 -12.48 5.56 -5.38
CA TYR A 48 -12.65 5.23 -3.96
C TYR A 48 -11.54 4.34 -3.40
N TYR A 49 -11.04 3.37 -4.16
CA TYR A 49 -9.90 2.56 -3.74
C TYR A 49 -8.60 3.37 -3.64
N GLN A 50 -8.37 4.33 -4.53
CA GLN A 50 -7.24 5.24 -4.41
C GLN A 50 -7.34 6.12 -3.16
N ASP A 51 -8.53 6.62 -2.84
CA ASP A 51 -8.76 7.37 -1.61
C ASP A 51 -8.54 6.49 -0.37
N ALA A 52 -9.05 5.25 -0.38
CA ALA A 52 -8.83 4.29 0.70
C ALA A 52 -7.34 4.00 0.90
N PHE A 53 -6.58 3.87 -0.19
CA PHE A 53 -5.13 3.73 -0.13
C PHE A 53 -4.43 4.94 0.50
N ARG A 54 -4.87 6.17 0.21
CA ARG A 54 -4.31 7.35 0.88
C ARG A 54 -4.56 7.30 2.39
N ILE A 55 -5.72 6.82 2.83
CA ILE A 55 -6.02 6.61 4.26
C ILE A 55 -5.10 5.53 4.85
N SER A 56 -4.95 4.38 4.19
CA SER A 56 -4.08 3.30 4.69
C SER A 56 -2.63 3.72 4.80
N LEU A 57 -2.13 4.50 3.83
CA LEU A 57 -0.78 5.04 3.86
C LEU A 57 -0.58 6.00 5.06
N GLU A 58 -1.58 6.83 5.36
CA GLU A 58 -1.52 7.70 6.53
C GLU A 58 -1.58 6.92 7.84
N MET A 59 -2.41 5.87 7.91
CA MET A 59 -2.42 4.96 9.06
C MET A 59 -1.04 4.32 9.25
N LEU A 60 -0.40 3.84 8.17
CA LEU A 60 0.94 3.24 8.22
C LEU A 60 2.00 4.22 8.73
N ARG A 61 1.97 5.46 8.27
CA ARG A 61 2.91 6.50 8.74
C ARG A 61 2.78 6.79 10.23
N ARG A 62 1.55 6.92 10.73
CA ARG A 62 1.30 7.36 12.12
C ARG A 62 1.28 6.21 13.12
N PHE A 63 0.77 5.06 12.69
CA PHE A 63 0.42 3.94 13.53
C PHE A 63 1.06 2.63 13.04
N GLY A 64 2.11 2.72 12.23
CA GLY A 64 2.82 1.57 11.65
C GLY A 64 3.40 0.61 12.68
N GLY A 65 3.50 1.00 13.95
CA GLY A 65 3.80 0.13 15.09
C GLY A 65 2.70 -0.88 15.46
N LEU A 66 1.51 -0.78 14.86
CA LEU A 66 0.40 -1.70 15.11
C LEU A 66 0.28 -2.71 13.97
N SER A 67 0.21 -3.99 14.32
CA SER A 67 0.19 -5.07 13.33
C SER A 67 -1.03 -5.04 12.39
N GLU A 68 -2.18 -4.57 12.87
CA GLU A 68 -3.39 -4.43 12.06
C GLU A 68 -3.22 -3.42 10.91
N VAL A 69 -2.43 -2.36 11.14
CA VAL A 69 -2.19 -1.30 10.16
C VAL A 69 -1.35 -1.81 8.98
N LEU A 70 -0.43 -2.74 9.24
CA LEU A 70 0.34 -3.42 8.19
C LEU A 70 -0.59 -4.19 7.24
N LYS A 71 -1.58 -4.90 7.80
CA LYS A 71 -2.56 -5.67 7.03
C LYS A 71 -3.39 -4.77 6.12
N PHE A 72 -3.95 -3.68 6.64
CA PHE A 72 -4.74 -2.73 5.83
C PHE A 72 -3.92 -2.09 4.71
N SER A 73 -2.61 -1.92 4.91
CA SER A 73 -1.72 -1.39 3.88
C SER A 73 -1.56 -2.36 2.71
N VAL A 74 -1.39 -3.65 3.00
CA VAL A 74 -1.33 -4.70 1.96
C VAL A 74 -2.67 -4.81 1.23
N GLU A 75 -3.78 -4.85 1.96
CA GLU A 75 -5.13 -4.92 1.37
C GLU A 75 -5.42 -3.73 0.45
N ALA A 76 -5.05 -2.51 0.87
CA ALA A 76 -5.22 -1.33 0.04
C ALA A 76 -4.38 -1.37 -1.24
N CYS A 77 -3.13 -1.86 -1.17
CA CYS A 77 -2.30 -2.08 -2.36
C CYS A 77 -2.91 -3.14 -3.29
N LEU A 78 -3.43 -4.23 -2.75
CA LEU A 78 -4.11 -5.27 -3.53
C LEU A 78 -5.33 -4.70 -4.26
N ASN A 79 -6.21 -4.00 -3.54
CA ASN A 79 -7.39 -3.36 -4.14
C ASN A 79 -6.99 -2.37 -5.24
N CYS A 80 -5.96 -1.55 -5.02
CA CYS A 80 -5.43 -0.65 -6.04
C CYS A 80 -4.85 -1.38 -7.25
N SER A 81 -4.23 -2.55 -7.07
CA SER A 81 -3.72 -3.34 -8.18
C SER A 81 -4.84 -3.96 -9.03
N GLU A 82 -5.96 -4.34 -8.41
CA GLU A 82 -7.05 -5.06 -9.07
C GLU A 82 -8.09 -4.14 -9.71
N PHE A 83 -8.39 -3.00 -9.07
CA PHE A 83 -9.57 -2.20 -9.44
C PHE A 83 -9.25 -0.80 -9.98
N CYS A 84 -8.02 -0.29 -9.80
CA CYS A 84 -7.69 1.04 -10.27
C CYS A 84 -7.22 1.03 -11.73
N GLN A 85 -7.87 1.83 -12.57
CA GLN A 85 -7.46 2.06 -13.94
C GLN A 85 -6.35 3.11 -14.01
N TRP A 86 -5.11 2.66 -14.09
CA TRP A 86 -3.95 3.55 -14.19
C TRP A 86 -3.59 3.79 -15.66
N LYS A 87 -3.76 5.04 -16.11
CA LYS A 87 -3.47 5.44 -17.50
C LYS A 87 -1.98 5.48 -17.83
N GLU A 88 -1.11 5.63 -16.81
CA GLU A 88 0.34 5.76 -16.98
C GLU A 88 1.08 4.73 -16.12
N ASP A 89 2.15 4.13 -16.67
CA ASP A 89 3.04 3.18 -15.98
C ASP A 89 3.66 3.79 -14.69
N SER A 90 3.93 5.10 -14.71
CA SER A 90 4.42 5.87 -13.56
C SER A 90 3.47 5.83 -12.37
N HIS A 91 2.16 5.73 -12.60
CA HIS A 91 1.13 5.71 -11.55
C HIS A 91 0.72 4.29 -11.14
N GLN A 92 0.94 3.31 -12.03
CA GLN A 92 0.60 1.90 -11.80
C GLN A 92 1.27 1.30 -10.57
N SER A 93 2.47 1.76 -10.18
CA SER A 93 3.23 1.15 -9.07
C SER A 93 3.50 2.11 -7.90
N ASN A 94 3.00 3.35 -7.94
CA ASN A 94 3.26 4.33 -6.89
C ASN A 94 2.71 3.91 -5.53
N PHE A 95 1.56 3.21 -5.52
CA PHE A 95 1.01 2.71 -4.27
C PHE A 95 1.92 1.66 -3.62
N LEU A 96 2.52 0.76 -4.42
CA LEU A 96 3.46 -0.24 -3.94
C LEU A 96 4.73 0.41 -3.40
N GLU A 97 5.35 1.31 -4.16
CA GLU A 97 6.58 1.98 -3.78
C GLU A 97 6.41 2.77 -2.47
N ASN A 98 5.35 3.58 -2.36
CA ASN A 98 5.09 4.37 -1.16
C ASN A 98 4.92 3.51 0.09
N THR A 99 4.24 2.37 -0.03
CA THR A 99 4.07 1.45 1.10
C THR A 99 5.36 0.71 1.43
N ILE A 100 6.11 0.27 0.42
CA ILE A 100 7.41 -0.42 0.60
C ILE A 100 8.40 0.48 1.35
N VAL A 101 8.48 1.77 1.01
CA VAL A 101 9.36 2.73 1.72
C VAL A 101 9.05 2.78 3.21
N LEU A 102 7.76 2.84 3.59
CA LEU A 102 7.38 2.87 5.01
C LEU A 102 7.62 1.52 5.71
N LEU A 103 7.43 0.39 5.02
CA LEU A 103 7.77 -0.91 5.57
C LEU A 103 9.28 -1.04 5.81
N HIS A 104 10.11 -0.50 4.91
CA HIS A 104 11.56 -0.43 5.09
C HIS A 104 11.96 0.35 6.34
N GLU A 105 11.33 1.50 6.58
CA GLU A 105 11.55 2.30 7.78
C GLU A 105 11.21 1.50 9.05
N ILE A 106 10.12 0.73 9.03
CA ILE A 106 9.73 -0.13 10.17
C ILE A 106 10.73 -1.28 10.37
N ILE A 107 11.13 -1.95 9.29
CA ILE A 107 12.06 -3.10 9.34
C ILE A 107 13.44 -2.67 9.88
N ASN A 108 13.93 -1.52 9.43
CA ASN A 108 15.25 -1.00 9.82
C ASN A 108 15.23 -0.14 11.09
N GLY A 109 14.05 0.27 11.58
CA GLY A 109 13.87 1.15 12.73
C GLY A 109 14.00 0.47 14.09
N GLU A 110 13.59 1.17 15.14
CA GLU A 110 13.66 0.73 16.54
C GLU A 110 12.39 -0.01 17.01
N PHE A 111 11.89 -0.93 16.18
CA PHE A 111 10.79 -1.83 16.55
C PHE A 111 11.32 -3.17 17.06
N ASP A 112 10.49 -3.88 17.86
CA ASP A 112 10.80 -5.24 18.28
C ASP A 112 10.85 -6.21 17.09
N ASN A 113 11.50 -7.37 17.30
CA ASN A 113 11.70 -8.36 16.24
C ASN A 113 10.38 -8.93 15.70
N SER A 114 9.36 -9.11 16.55
CA SER A 114 8.04 -9.63 16.14
C SER A 114 7.37 -8.66 15.17
N HIS A 115 7.46 -7.36 15.44
CA HIS A 115 6.90 -6.33 14.59
C HIS A 115 7.66 -6.18 13.27
N LYS A 116 9.00 -6.23 13.32
CA LYS A 116 9.85 -6.27 12.12
C LYS A 116 9.53 -7.47 11.23
N GLN A 117 9.32 -8.65 11.83
CA GLN A 117 8.91 -9.85 11.10
C GLN A 117 7.56 -9.67 10.39
N LYS A 118 6.58 -9.04 11.04
CA LYS A 118 5.27 -8.74 10.42
C LYS A 118 5.38 -7.72 9.29
N ALA A 119 6.15 -6.65 9.48
CA ALA A 119 6.39 -5.66 8.44
C ALA A 119 7.07 -6.28 7.22
N MET A 120 7.99 -7.21 7.45
CA MET A 120 8.60 -7.97 6.39
C MET A 120 7.64 -8.93 5.71
N SER A 121 6.78 -9.64 6.46
CA SER A 121 5.71 -10.46 5.86
C SER A 121 4.84 -9.62 4.94
N ALA A 122 4.44 -8.43 5.37
CA ALA A 122 3.69 -7.49 4.53
C ALA A 122 4.49 -7.10 3.27
N TYR A 123 5.81 -6.90 3.37
CA TYR A 123 6.64 -6.61 2.21
C TYR A 123 6.72 -7.80 1.23
N VAL A 124 6.76 -9.04 1.72
CA VAL A 124 6.64 -10.23 0.84
C VAL A 124 5.35 -10.19 0.03
N ASP A 125 4.23 -9.86 0.67
CA ASP A 125 2.94 -9.75 0.00
C ASP A 125 2.95 -8.64 -1.06
N LEU A 126 3.54 -7.48 -0.77
CA LEU A 126 3.69 -6.40 -1.75
C LEU A 126 4.60 -6.78 -2.92
N ALA A 127 5.66 -7.54 -2.68
CA ALA A 127 6.54 -8.04 -3.74
C ALA A 127 5.81 -9.04 -4.64
N TYR A 128 4.92 -9.87 -4.07
CA TYR A 128 4.04 -10.73 -4.85
C TYR A 128 3.06 -9.93 -5.72
N ILE A 129 2.40 -8.91 -5.15
CA ILE A 129 1.52 -8.00 -5.90
C ILE A 129 2.29 -7.31 -7.02
N ALA A 130 3.50 -6.80 -6.76
CA ALA A 130 4.36 -6.20 -7.76
C ALA A 130 4.70 -7.18 -8.89
N SER A 131 4.98 -8.44 -8.56
CA SER A 131 5.26 -9.47 -9.57
C SER A 131 4.05 -9.77 -10.45
N ARG A 132 2.84 -9.86 -9.87
CA ARG A 132 1.60 -10.02 -10.64
C ARG A 132 1.37 -8.84 -11.56
N LEU A 133 1.45 -7.62 -11.02
CA LEU A 133 1.28 -6.39 -11.79
C LEU A 133 2.28 -6.30 -12.95
N HIS A 134 3.55 -6.65 -12.72
CA HIS A 134 4.53 -6.73 -13.80
C HIS A 134 4.15 -7.75 -14.89
N GLY A 135 3.62 -8.92 -14.50
CA GLY A 135 3.17 -9.94 -15.44
C GLY A 135 1.98 -9.48 -16.29
N GLU A 136 1.05 -8.74 -15.68
CA GLU A 136 -0.19 -8.28 -16.31
C GLU A 136 0.02 -7.02 -17.17
N THR A 137 0.87 -6.09 -16.75
CA THR A 137 1.02 -4.77 -17.42
C THR A 137 2.39 -4.52 -18.04
N HIS A 138 3.36 -5.43 -17.82
CA HIS A 138 4.77 -5.22 -18.16
C HIS A 138 5.41 -3.99 -17.50
N SER A 139 4.85 -3.49 -16.39
CA SER A 139 5.37 -2.32 -15.69
C SER A 139 6.85 -2.49 -15.31
N ARG A 140 7.70 -1.57 -15.76
CA ARG A 140 9.14 -1.58 -15.43
C ARG A 140 9.37 -1.25 -13.96
N LYS A 141 8.51 -0.39 -13.39
CA LYS A 141 8.59 0.00 -11.98
C LYS A 141 8.24 -1.18 -11.07
N ALA A 142 7.16 -1.91 -11.37
CA ALA A 142 6.82 -3.13 -10.65
C ALA A 142 7.97 -4.17 -10.69
N LYS A 143 8.60 -4.35 -11.86
CA LYS A 143 9.80 -5.21 -11.97
C LYS A 143 10.96 -4.74 -11.10
N SER A 144 11.19 -3.42 -11.02
CA SER A 144 12.24 -2.85 -10.17
C SER A 144 11.99 -3.16 -8.70
N LEU A 145 10.75 -3.01 -8.22
CA LEU A 145 10.38 -3.33 -6.83
C LEU A 145 10.59 -4.82 -6.51
N VAL A 146 10.25 -5.73 -7.44
CA VAL A 146 10.54 -7.16 -7.28
C VAL A 146 12.05 -7.43 -7.18
N ASN A 147 12.86 -6.76 -7.99
CA ASN A 147 14.30 -6.92 -7.96
C ASN A 147 14.90 -6.38 -6.66
N GLU A 148 14.43 -5.23 -6.19
CA GLU A 148 14.84 -4.64 -4.90
C GLU A 148 14.49 -5.57 -3.74
N PHE A 149 13.29 -6.14 -3.72
CA PHE A 149 12.93 -7.14 -2.73
C PHE A 149 13.89 -8.34 -2.75
N ARG A 150 14.24 -8.86 -3.94
CA ARG A 150 15.18 -10.00 -4.08
C ARG A 150 16.58 -9.68 -3.58
N THR A 151 17.08 -8.46 -3.77
CA THR A 151 18.42 -8.08 -3.28
C THR A 151 18.45 -7.93 -1.77
N LEU A 152 17.33 -7.49 -1.17
CA LEU A 152 17.23 -7.25 0.27
C LEU A 152 16.78 -8.49 1.06
N TRP A 153 16.12 -9.45 0.40
CA TRP A 153 15.66 -10.70 1.01
C TRP A 153 16.72 -11.44 1.83
N PRO A 154 17.98 -11.63 1.37
CA PRO A 154 18.99 -12.32 2.17
C PRO A 154 19.34 -11.60 3.48
N THR A 155 19.29 -10.27 3.49
CA THR A 155 19.52 -9.46 4.69
C THR A 155 18.37 -9.64 5.66
N TYR A 156 17.15 -9.59 5.16
CA TYR A 156 15.97 -9.67 6.00
C TYR A 156 15.63 -11.08 6.48
N LEU A 157 15.95 -12.12 5.70
CA LEU A 157 15.80 -13.51 6.09
C LEU A 157 16.56 -13.80 7.39
N LYS A 158 17.72 -13.17 7.60
CA LYS A 158 18.47 -13.28 8.85
C LYS A 158 17.70 -12.71 10.04
N THR A 159 16.97 -11.61 9.84
CA THR A 159 16.08 -11.00 10.85
C THR A 159 14.82 -11.84 11.11
N LEU A 160 14.31 -12.58 10.11
CA LEU A 160 13.17 -13.49 10.31
C LEU A 160 13.58 -14.78 11.02
N VAL A 161 14.71 -15.35 10.63
CA VAL A 161 15.16 -16.69 11.05
C VAL A 161 16.06 -16.62 12.28
N SER A 162 16.42 -15.44 12.76
CA SER A 162 16.93 -15.28 14.13
C SER A 162 15.80 -15.56 15.13
N PHE A 163 15.53 -16.85 15.33
CA PHE A 163 14.95 -17.35 16.57
C PHE A 163 15.83 -16.82 17.70
N GLN A 164 15.21 -16.12 18.66
CA GLN A 164 15.83 -15.96 19.97
C GLN A 164 16.12 -17.34 20.56
#